data_AF-A0A1G6HLL1-F1
#
_entry.id   AF-A0A1G6HLL1-F1
#
_cell.length_a   1.000
_cell.length_b   1.000
_cell.length_c   1.000
_cell.angle_alpha   90.00
_cell.angle_beta   90.00
_cell.angle_gamma   90.00
#
_symmetry.space_group_name_H-M   'P 1'
#
loop_
_entity.id
_entity.type
_entity.pdbx_description
1 polymer ?
#
loop_
_entity_poly.entity_id
_entity_poly.type
_entity_poly.pdbx_seq_one_letter_code
_entity_poly.pdbx_strand_id
1 'polypeptide(L)'
;MHKLFSLDHIQDVGLSGWVIGLIALVIPLFISIFRKFKNRKSVLRKQIYKQLQPLWERNYQIFIEYGPHESNDAFYDLEGNSTDEWRKKVKEIMLPNHQKIRDICSDNILLMTEEERNLFHEYEDHVTDFKSCHELNFLPNRTFPQNIVQIFKD
;
A
#
# COMPACT_ATOMS: atom_id res chain seq x y z
N MET A 1 4.13 6.47 32.41
CA MET A 1 2.74 5.95 32.50
C MET A 1 2.74 4.46 32.83
N HIS A 2 3.28 4.06 34.00
CA HIS A 2 3.56 2.64 34.30
C HIS A 2 2.93 2.12 35.60
N LYS A 3 1.96 2.84 36.19
CA LYS A 3 1.40 2.54 37.52
C LYS A 3 -0.11 2.28 37.56
N LEU A 4 -0.81 2.27 36.44
CA LEU A 4 -2.26 2.03 36.41
C LEU A 4 -2.64 0.55 36.61
N PHE A 5 -1.67 -0.38 36.63
CA PHE A 5 -1.93 -1.82 36.71
C PHE A 5 -0.96 -2.61 37.62
N SER A 6 -0.29 -1.97 38.58
CA SER A 6 0.48 -2.75 39.57
C SER A 6 -0.47 -3.48 40.52
N LEU A 7 -0.10 -4.69 40.96
CA LEU A 7 -0.90 -5.50 41.90
C LEU A 7 -1.26 -4.72 43.18
N ASP A 8 -0.34 -3.88 43.65
CA ASP A 8 -0.55 -3.00 44.81
C ASP A 8 -1.64 -1.93 44.55
N HIS A 9 -1.70 -1.36 43.33
CA HIS A 9 -2.72 -0.40 42.94
C HIS A 9 -4.11 -1.04 42.82
N ILE A 10 -4.17 -2.33 42.48
CA ILE A 10 -5.40 -3.11 42.31
C ILE A 10 -5.98 -3.54 43.68
N GLN A 11 -5.13 -3.69 44.72
CA GLN A 11 -5.58 -3.93 46.09
C GLN A 11 -6.15 -2.67 46.77
N ASP A 12 -5.59 -1.48 46.49
CA ASP A 12 -6.04 -0.21 47.08
C ASP A 12 -7.42 0.27 46.58
N VAL A 13 -7.89 -0.22 45.43
CA VAL A 13 -9.20 0.17 44.85
C VAL A 13 -10.40 -0.62 45.39
N GLY A 14 -10.22 -1.44 46.43
CA GLY A 14 -11.33 -2.15 47.10
C GLY A 14 -12.00 -3.24 46.27
N LEU A 15 -11.36 -3.71 45.20
CA LEU A 15 -11.86 -4.83 44.39
C LEU A 15 -11.75 -6.14 45.19
N SER A 16 -12.86 -6.86 45.34
CA SER A 16 -12.86 -8.14 46.04
C SER A 16 -11.93 -9.15 45.33
N GLY A 17 -11.27 -10.04 46.09
CA GLY A 17 -10.27 -10.97 45.54
C GLY A 17 -10.78 -11.84 44.37
N TRP A 18 -12.08 -12.10 44.30
CA TRP A 18 -12.73 -12.79 43.18
C TRP A 18 -12.72 -11.97 41.88
N VAL A 19 -12.85 -10.64 41.96
CA VAL A 19 -12.78 -9.75 40.79
C VAL A 19 -11.35 -9.67 40.26
N ILE A 20 -10.35 -9.64 41.13
CA ILE A 20 -8.94 -9.69 40.74
C ILE A 20 -8.61 -11.02 40.03
N GLY A 21 -9.10 -12.14 40.58
CA GLY A 21 -8.96 -13.46 39.95
C GLY A 21 -9.64 -13.54 38.60
N LEU A 22 -10.83 -12.93 38.45
CA LEU A 22 -11.55 -12.87 37.17
C LEU A 22 -10.78 -12.06 36.12
N ILE A 23 -10.27 -10.88 36.49
CA ILE A 23 -9.46 -10.02 35.62
C ILE A 23 -8.19 -10.76 35.16
N ALA A 24 -7.51 -11.46 36.08
CA ALA A 24 -6.29 -12.22 35.79
C ALA A 24 -6.53 -13.39 34.81
N LEU A 25 -7.74 -13.96 34.76
CA LEU A 25 -8.12 -15.01 33.82
C LEU A 25 -8.56 -14.45 32.46
N VAL A 26 -9.22 -13.30 32.46
CA VAL A 26 -9.85 -12.72 31.26
C VAL A 26 -8.84 -11.89 30.43
N ILE A 27 -7.94 -11.13 31.06
CA ILE A 27 -6.93 -10.32 30.36
C ILE A 27 -6.04 -11.16 29.42
N PRO A 28 -5.47 -12.32 29.83
CA PRO A 28 -4.65 -13.14 28.94
C PRO A 28 -5.42 -13.66 27.72
N LEU A 29 -6.71 -13.97 27.90
CA LEU A 29 -7.58 -14.40 26.81
C LEU A 29 -7.79 -13.27 25.80
N PHE A 30 -8.08 -12.05 26.26
CA PHE A 30 -8.18 -10.87 25.39
C PHE A 30 -6.88 -10.55 24.66
N ILE A 31 -5.73 -10.62 25.35
CA ILE A 31 -4.41 -10.43 24.73
C ILE A 31 -4.16 -11.50 23.65
N SER A 32 -4.48 -12.76 23.92
CA SER A 32 -4.33 -13.86 22.97
C SER A 32 -5.20 -13.67 21.73
N ILE A 33 -6.47 -13.30 21.91
CA ILE A 33 -7.39 -13.00 20.82
C ILE A 33 -6.86 -11.82 19.98
N PHE A 34 -6.45 -10.73 20.62
CA PHE A 34 -5.91 -9.55 19.93
C PHE A 34 -4.64 -9.90 19.12
N ARG A 35 -3.71 -10.67 19.69
CA ARG A 35 -2.52 -11.18 19.00
C ARG A 35 -2.90 -12.02 17.77
N LYS A 36 -3.89 -12.90 17.90
CA LYS A 36 -4.37 -13.73 16.79
C LYS A 36 -4.95 -12.88 15.66
N PHE A 37 -5.73 -11.84 15.97
CA PHE A 37 -6.23 -10.90 14.96
C PHE A 37 -5.11 -10.10 14.28
N LYS A 38 -4.15 -9.58 15.06
CA LYS A 38 -2.99 -8.85 14.50
C LYS A 38 -2.18 -9.72 13.55
N ASN A 39 -1.96 -10.99 13.91
CA ASN A 39 -1.26 -11.96 13.06
C ASN A 39 -2.03 -12.21 11.75
N ARG A 40 -3.37 -12.36 11.79
CA ARG A 40 -4.18 -12.51 10.58
C ARG A 40 -4.09 -11.30 9.66
N LYS A 41 -4.19 -10.09 10.22
CA LYS A 41 -4.03 -8.84 9.45
C LYS A 41 -2.67 -8.78 8.76
N SER A 42 -1.58 -9.05 9.49
CA SER A 42 -0.22 -9.05 8.92
C SER A 42 -0.04 -10.11 7.82
N VAL A 43 -0.57 -11.33 8.01
CA VAL A 43 -0.50 -12.38 6.98
C VAL A 43 -1.21 -11.95 5.69
N LEU A 44 -2.41 -11.36 5.80
CA LEU A 44 -3.16 -10.90 4.63
C LEU A 44 -2.46 -9.73 3.91
N ARG A 45 -1.95 -8.75 4.66
CA ARG A 45 -1.14 -7.65 4.11
C ARG A 45 0.06 -8.18 3.32
N LYS A 46 0.81 -9.11 3.91
CA LYS A 46 1.95 -9.76 3.24
C LYS A 46 1.56 -10.55 1.99
N GLN A 47 0.38 -11.17 1.97
CA GLN A 47 -0.13 -11.85 0.77
C GLN A 47 -0.43 -10.85 -0.35
N ILE A 48 -1.08 -9.73 -0.03
CA ILE A 48 -1.38 -8.65 -0.99
C ILE A 48 -0.09 -8.04 -1.53
N TYR A 49 0.86 -7.72 -0.65
CA TYR A 49 2.18 -7.20 -1.06
C TYR A 49 2.86 -8.12 -2.10
N LYS A 50 2.84 -9.44 -1.87
CA LYS A 50 3.37 -10.42 -2.84
C LYS A 50 2.63 -10.46 -4.16
N GLN A 51 1.32 -10.19 -4.18
CA GLN A 51 0.54 -10.11 -5.41
C GLN A 51 0.87 -8.84 -6.20
N LEU A 52 1.13 -7.72 -5.50
CA LEU A 52 1.47 -6.44 -6.11
C LEU A 52 2.89 -6.40 -6.68
N GLN A 53 3.87 -7.02 -6.00
CA GLN A 53 5.28 -7.01 -6.42
C GLN A 53 5.52 -7.31 -7.92
N PRO A 54 5.00 -8.40 -8.52
CA PRO A 54 5.25 -8.67 -9.92
C PRO A 54 4.65 -7.63 -10.87
N LEU A 55 3.57 -6.95 -10.47
CA LEU A 55 2.96 -5.88 -11.28
C LEU A 55 3.83 -4.62 -11.26
N TRP A 56 4.33 -4.24 -10.07
CA TRP A 56 5.26 -3.13 -9.91
C TRP A 56 6.55 -3.35 -10.68
N GLU A 57 7.18 -4.51 -10.48
CA GLU A 57 8.43 -4.87 -11.13
C GLU A 57 8.28 -4.86 -12.65
N ARG A 58 7.18 -5.40 -13.17
CA ARG A 58 6.97 -5.43 -14.62
C ARG A 58 6.81 -4.03 -15.22
N ASN A 59 6.07 -3.15 -14.55
CA ASN A 59 5.90 -1.77 -15.03
C ASN A 59 7.22 -1.00 -14.94
N TYR A 60 7.97 -1.18 -13.86
CA TYR A 60 9.28 -0.55 -13.68
C TYR A 60 10.28 -0.99 -14.75
N GLN A 61 10.38 -2.29 -15.04
CA GLN A 61 11.25 -2.80 -16.12
C GLN A 61 10.92 -2.19 -17.47
N ILE A 62 9.63 -2.10 -17.83
CA ILE A 62 9.22 -1.49 -19.10
C ILE A 62 9.59 0.01 -19.11
N PHE A 63 9.39 0.72 -18.00
CA PHE A 63 9.76 2.12 -17.90
C PHE A 63 11.27 2.34 -18.07
N ILE A 64 12.11 1.49 -17.48
CA ILE A 64 13.57 1.56 -17.62
C ILE A 64 14.03 1.19 -19.04
N GLU A 65 13.42 0.20 -19.67
CA GLU A 65 13.83 -0.27 -20.99
C GLU A 65 13.36 0.62 -22.15
N TYR A 66 12.16 1.20 -22.03
CA TYR A 66 11.47 1.87 -23.15
C TYR A 66 10.96 3.27 -22.82
N GLY A 67 10.89 3.64 -21.53
CA GLY A 67 10.33 4.90 -21.08
C GLY A 67 11.23 6.11 -21.34
N PRO A 68 10.70 7.32 -21.13
CA PRO A 68 11.47 8.56 -21.25
C PRO A 68 12.41 8.77 -20.06
N HIS A 69 13.72 8.76 -20.33
CA HIS A 69 14.78 9.06 -19.35
C HIS A 69 15.99 9.71 -20.04
N GLU A 70 16.91 10.30 -19.29
CA GLU A 70 18.02 11.15 -19.79
C GLU A 70 18.88 10.51 -20.91
N SER A 71 19.01 9.18 -20.95
CA SER A 71 19.75 8.45 -21.99
C SER A 71 18.88 7.93 -23.16
N ASN A 72 17.62 8.35 -23.26
CA ASN A 72 16.68 7.97 -24.31
C ASN A 72 15.98 9.23 -24.86
N ASP A 73 16.10 9.48 -26.17
CA ASP A 73 15.60 10.67 -26.89
C ASP A 73 14.07 10.89 -26.75
N ALA A 74 13.39 9.86 -26.27
CA ALA A 74 12.09 9.87 -25.61
C ALA A 74 11.75 11.11 -24.76
N PHE A 75 12.77 11.69 -24.11
CA PHE A 75 12.67 12.83 -23.21
C PHE A 75 12.45 14.17 -23.93
N TYR A 76 12.78 14.26 -25.23
CA TYR A 76 12.77 15.52 -25.99
C TYR A 76 11.59 15.66 -26.98
N ASP A 77 10.80 14.60 -27.16
CA ASP A 77 9.56 14.70 -27.93
C ASP A 77 8.43 15.18 -27.00
N LEU A 78 8.17 16.49 -27.02
CA LEU A 78 7.12 17.16 -26.25
C LEU A 78 5.70 16.63 -26.59
N GLU A 79 5.55 15.76 -27.59
CA GLU A 79 4.33 14.99 -27.88
C GLU A 79 4.26 13.61 -27.18
N GLY A 80 5.23 13.28 -26.30
CA GLY A 80 5.13 12.21 -25.30
C GLY A 80 5.24 10.77 -25.82
N ASN A 81 5.92 10.58 -26.94
CA ASN A 81 5.67 9.44 -27.84
C ASN A 81 6.94 8.65 -28.22
N SER A 82 7.78 8.39 -27.24
CA SER A 82 9.18 8.02 -27.40
C SER A 82 9.54 6.81 -28.28
N THR A 83 8.69 5.79 -28.39
CA THR A 83 8.81 4.74 -29.44
C THR A 83 7.43 4.09 -29.65
N ASP A 84 7.17 3.53 -30.83
CA ASP A 84 5.97 2.69 -31.06
C ASP A 84 5.92 1.52 -30.05
N GLU A 85 7.08 0.98 -29.69
CA GLU A 85 7.19 -0.07 -28.67
C GLU A 85 6.79 0.45 -27.28
N TRP A 86 7.25 1.63 -26.84
CA TRP A 86 6.81 2.23 -25.58
C TRP A 86 5.28 2.37 -25.52
N ARG A 87 4.67 3.02 -26.53
CA ARG A 87 3.21 3.16 -26.64
C ARG A 87 2.50 1.82 -26.53
N LYS A 88 2.99 0.82 -27.27
CA LYS A 88 2.45 -0.53 -27.27
C LYS A 88 2.53 -1.18 -25.90
N LYS A 89 3.70 -1.15 -25.23
CA LYS A 89 3.89 -1.73 -23.89
C LYS A 89 3.05 -1.02 -22.83
N VAL A 90 2.91 0.30 -22.92
CA VAL A 90 2.04 1.07 -22.04
C VAL A 90 0.60 0.57 -22.15
N LYS A 91 0.07 0.51 -23.37
CA LYS A 91 -1.32 0.12 -23.64
C LYS A 91 -1.60 -1.35 -23.30
N GLU A 92 -0.70 -2.25 -23.68
CA GLU A 92 -0.91 -3.70 -23.54
C GLU A 92 -0.56 -4.24 -22.15
N ILE A 93 0.33 -3.56 -21.41
CA ILE A 93 0.90 -4.10 -20.16
C ILE A 93 0.77 -3.11 -19.01
N MET A 94 1.34 -1.89 -19.12
CA MET A 94 1.45 -1.01 -17.95
C MET A 94 0.10 -0.50 -17.47
N LEU A 95 -0.77 -0.03 -18.36
CA LEU A 95 -2.11 0.44 -17.99
C LEU A 95 -2.97 -0.69 -17.40
N PRO A 96 -3.04 -1.90 -17.99
CA PRO A 96 -3.70 -3.04 -17.36
C PRO A 96 -3.13 -3.39 -15.98
N ASN A 97 -1.80 -3.33 -15.80
CA ASN A 97 -1.19 -3.59 -14.49
C ASN A 97 -1.54 -2.49 -13.48
N HIS A 98 -1.50 -1.22 -13.87
CA HIS A 98 -1.91 -0.11 -13.01
C HIS A 98 -3.37 -0.25 -12.56
N GLN A 99 -4.27 -0.66 -13.47
CA GLN A 99 -5.65 -0.95 -13.13
C GLN A 99 -5.75 -2.11 -12.11
N LYS A 100 -5.07 -3.24 -12.36
CA LYS A 100 -5.05 -4.37 -11.41
C LYS A 100 -4.54 -3.98 -10.04
N ILE A 101 -3.50 -3.14 -9.98
CA ILE A 101 -2.98 -2.61 -8.72
C ILE A 101 -4.05 -1.78 -8.00
N ARG A 102 -4.75 -0.88 -8.73
CA ARG A 102 -5.86 -0.08 -8.15
C ARG A 102 -6.96 -0.97 -7.61
N ASP A 103 -7.37 -1.99 -8.36
CA ASP A 103 -8.42 -2.92 -7.96
C ASP A 103 -8.01 -3.67 -6.67
N ILE A 104 -6.80 -4.27 -6.65
CA ILE A 104 -6.26 -4.96 -5.48
C ILE A 104 -6.20 -4.04 -4.27
N CYS A 105 -5.71 -2.81 -4.43
CA CYS A 105 -5.60 -1.85 -3.35
C CYS A 105 -6.97 -1.40 -2.83
N SER A 106 -7.92 -1.08 -3.72
CA SER A 106 -9.26 -0.62 -3.39
C SER A 106 -10.05 -1.70 -2.64
N ASP A 107 -9.99 -2.95 -3.12
CA ASP A 107 -10.61 -4.12 -2.45
C ASP A 107 -10.07 -4.36 -1.04
N ASN A 108 -8.87 -3.85 -0.74
CA ASN A 108 -8.16 -4.06 0.51
C ASN A 108 -7.90 -2.76 1.31
N ILE A 109 -8.65 -1.69 1.02
CA ILE A 109 -8.41 -0.36 1.61
C ILE A 109 -8.51 -0.32 3.15
N LEU A 110 -9.31 -1.21 3.74
CA LEU A 110 -9.47 -1.35 5.20
C LEU A 110 -8.22 -1.93 5.89
N LEU A 111 -7.33 -2.56 5.12
CA LEU A 111 -6.08 -3.10 5.65
C LEU A 111 -4.98 -2.05 5.74
N MET A 112 -5.10 -0.95 4.99
CA MET A 112 -4.11 0.13 4.92
C MET A 112 -4.03 0.95 6.22
N THR A 113 -2.86 1.50 6.51
CA THR A 113 -2.72 2.63 7.45
C THR A 113 -3.26 3.91 6.82
N GLU A 114 -3.29 5.00 7.58
CA GLU A 114 -3.71 6.30 7.04
C GLU A 114 -2.71 6.84 6.03
N GLU A 115 -1.41 6.71 6.33
CA GLU A 115 -0.32 7.11 5.44
C GLU A 115 -0.36 6.32 4.12
N GLU A 116 -0.63 5.02 4.19
CA GLU A 116 -0.79 4.17 3.01
C GLU A 116 -2.00 4.57 2.15
N ARG A 117 -3.12 4.97 2.77
CA ARG A 117 -4.28 5.48 2.02
C ARG A 117 -3.97 6.79 1.30
N ASN A 118 -3.25 7.70 1.95
CA ASN A 118 -2.86 8.96 1.32
C ASN A 118 -1.93 8.70 0.12
N LEU A 119 -0.93 7.82 0.28
CA LEU A 119 -0.07 7.38 -0.82
C LEU A 119 -0.87 6.72 -1.95
N PHE A 120 -1.89 5.92 -1.60
CA PHE A 120 -2.75 5.28 -2.60
C PHE A 120 -3.54 6.30 -3.41
N HIS A 121 -4.12 7.33 -2.79
CA HIS A 121 -4.83 8.39 -3.52
C HIS A 121 -3.90 9.17 -4.46
N GLU A 122 -2.68 9.51 -4.00
CA GLU A 122 -1.66 10.14 -4.86
C GLU A 122 -1.33 9.27 -6.09
N TYR A 123 -1.24 7.96 -5.88
CA TYR A 123 -1.04 6.98 -6.94
C TYR A 123 -2.24 6.89 -7.89
N GLU A 124 -3.47 6.91 -7.40
CA GLU A 124 -4.67 6.88 -8.25
C GLU A 124 -4.74 8.08 -9.19
N ASP A 125 -4.43 9.27 -8.67
CA ASP A 125 -4.34 10.46 -9.49
C ASP A 125 -3.21 10.34 -10.52
N HIS A 126 -2.03 9.86 -10.12
CA HIS A 126 -0.93 9.61 -11.06
C HIS A 126 -1.31 8.63 -12.17
N VAL A 127 -2.00 7.53 -11.86
CA VAL A 127 -2.46 6.56 -12.88
C VAL A 127 -3.47 7.21 -13.83
N THR A 128 -4.36 8.04 -13.31
CA THR A 128 -5.36 8.77 -14.12
C THR A 128 -4.69 9.74 -15.07
N ASP A 129 -3.71 10.49 -14.56
CA ASP A 129 -2.85 11.41 -15.30
C ASP A 129 -2.04 10.67 -16.37
N PHE A 130 -1.38 9.57 -16.00
CA PHE A 130 -0.59 8.72 -16.90
C PHE A 130 -1.44 8.13 -18.04
N LYS A 131 -2.65 7.65 -17.73
CA LYS A 131 -3.60 7.16 -18.73
C LYS A 131 -4.02 8.29 -19.68
N SER A 132 -4.39 9.45 -19.14
CA SER A 132 -4.79 10.61 -19.93
C SER A 132 -3.68 11.09 -20.85
N CYS A 133 -2.42 11.01 -20.41
CA CYS A 133 -1.26 11.32 -21.24
C CYS A 133 -1.16 10.47 -22.49
N HIS A 134 -1.44 9.18 -22.37
CA HIS A 134 -1.32 8.23 -23.48
C HIS A 134 -2.60 8.08 -24.33
N GLU A 135 -3.75 8.57 -23.85
CA GLU A 135 -5.01 8.55 -24.59
C GLU A 135 -5.37 9.90 -25.23
N LEU A 136 -5.00 11.01 -24.58
CA LEU A 136 -5.46 12.37 -24.92
C LEU A 136 -4.31 13.34 -25.24
N ASN A 137 -3.05 12.88 -25.26
CA ASN A 137 -1.85 13.69 -25.50
C ASN A 137 -1.73 14.90 -24.54
N PHE A 138 -2.21 14.75 -23.30
CA PHE A 138 -2.10 15.75 -22.25
C PHE A 138 -0.89 15.45 -21.36
N LEU A 139 -0.03 16.43 -21.07
CA LEU A 139 1.16 16.22 -20.22
C LEU A 139 0.91 16.72 -18.78
N PRO A 140 0.46 15.85 -17.86
CA PRO A 140 0.38 16.19 -16.44
C PRO A 140 1.77 16.21 -15.81
N ASN A 141 1.99 17.15 -14.89
CA ASN A 141 3.26 17.31 -14.16
C ASN A 141 3.36 16.41 -12.90
N ARG A 142 2.58 15.32 -12.84
CA ARG A 142 2.50 14.48 -11.64
C ARG A 142 3.42 13.27 -11.75
N THR A 143 4.36 13.15 -10.83
CA THR A 143 5.33 12.06 -10.78
C THR A 143 4.77 10.83 -10.08
N PHE A 144 5.34 9.67 -10.40
CA PHE A 144 5.01 8.41 -9.73
C PHE A 144 5.44 8.46 -8.25
N PRO A 145 4.55 8.18 -7.28
CA PRO A 145 4.90 8.21 -5.86
C PRO A 145 5.73 6.98 -5.49
N GLN A 146 7.05 7.09 -5.49
CA GLN A 146 7.99 5.96 -5.33
C GLN A 146 7.71 5.06 -4.12
N ASN A 147 7.22 5.63 -3.01
CA ASN A 147 6.93 4.87 -1.79
C ASN A 147 5.72 3.94 -1.91
N ILE A 148 4.85 4.11 -2.92
CA ILE A 148 3.65 3.26 -3.10
C ILE A 148 4.01 1.78 -3.28
N VAL A 149 5.18 1.48 -3.84
CA VAL A 149 5.63 0.10 -4.07
C VAL A 149 5.87 -0.67 -2.75
N GLN A 150 5.90 0.03 -1.61
CA GLN A 150 6.06 -0.54 -0.27
C GLN A 150 4.72 -0.68 0.48
N ILE A 151 3.58 -0.40 -0.16
CA ILE A 151 2.26 -0.54 0.47
C ILE A 151 2.01 -1.99 0.89
N PHE A 152 1.48 -2.20 2.10
CA PHE A 152 1.23 -3.54 2.69
C PHE A 152 2.48 -4.38 3.06
N LYS A 153 3.69 -3.82 3.06
CA LYS A 153 4.94 -4.60 3.20
C LYS A 153 5.12 -5.36 4.53
N ASP A 154 4.47 -4.90 5.61
CA ASP A 154 4.64 -5.34 7.01
C ASP A 154 5.05 -6.81 7.26
#